data_AF-A0A529HDU2-F1
#
_entry.id   AF-A0A529HDU2-F1
#
_cell.length_a   1.000
_cell.length_b   1.000
_cell.length_c   1.000
_cell.angle_alpha   90.00
_cell.angle_beta   90.00
_cell.angle_gamma   90.00
#
_symmetry.space_group_name_H-M   'P 1'
#
loop_
_entity.id
_entity.type
_entity.pdbx_description
1 polymer ?
#
loop_
_entity_poly.entity_id
_entity_poly.type
_entity_poly.pdbx_seq_one_letter_code
_entity_poly.pdbx_strand_id
1 'polypeptide(L)'
;AEHYLKARHNHVETPLHALPALADELGIAALYVKDEGQRLGLGSFKALGGAYAVIRLVLEEAGKWLGRTVDIGEINDAKVREIASSMIFVCATDGNHG
;
A
#
# COMPACT_ATOMS: atom_id res chain seq x y z
N ALA A 1 -9.37 2.03 -1.87
CA ALA A 1 -7.94 1.70 -1.68
C ALA A 1 -7.18 2.84 -1.00
N GLU A 2 -7.19 4.06 -1.54
CA GLU A 2 -6.42 5.20 -1.02
C GLU A 2 -6.70 5.54 0.45
N HIS A 3 -7.98 5.51 0.88
CA HIS A 3 -8.38 5.70 2.28
C HIS A 3 -7.66 4.76 3.26
N TYR A 4 -7.42 3.50 2.87
CA TYR A 4 -6.70 2.51 3.69
C TYR A 4 -5.20 2.79 3.77
N LEU A 5 -4.62 3.24 2.66
CA LEU A 5 -3.19 3.50 2.58
C LEU A 5 -2.81 4.80 3.29
N LYS A 6 -3.71 5.78 3.32
CA LYS A 6 -3.58 7.03 4.10
C LYS A 6 -3.48 6.80 5.62
N ALA A 7 -3.99 5.68 6.13
CA ALA A 7 -3.84 5.32 7.53
C ALA A 7 -2.38 4.98 7.93
N ARG A 8 -1.49 4.78 6.94
CA ARG A 8 -0.06 4.55 7.20
C ARG A 8 0.69 5.87 7.35
N HIS A 9 1.50 5.96 8.39
CA HIS A 9 2.30 7.16 8.71
C HIS A 9 3.24 7.63 7.57
N ASN A 10 3.74 6.72 6.73
CA ASN A 10 4.69 7.05 5.65
C ASN A 10 4.02 7.14 4.26
N HIS A 11 2.71 7.36 4.21
CA HIS A 11 2.01 7.54 2.94
C HIS A 11 2.27 8.94 2.37
N VAL A 12 3.10 9.02 1.33
CA VAL A 12 3.40 10.25 0.59
C VAL A 12 3.30 9.96 -0.90
N GLU A 13 2.83 10.91 -1.69
CA GLU A 13 2.87 10.82 -3.14
C GLU A 13 4.31 10.74 -3.65
N THR A 14 4.56 9.82 -4.57
CA THR A 14 5.86 9.67 -5.23
C THR A 14 6.03 10.71 -6.34
N PRO A 15 7.27 11.10 -6.70
CA PRO A 15 7.51 12.05 -7.78
C PRO A 15 6.93 11.60 -9.12
N LEU A 16 6.45 12.55 -9.92
CA LEU A 16 6.14 12.38 -11.33
C LEU A 16 7.11 13.24 -12.15
N HIS A 17 8.11 12.61 -12.75
CA HIS A 17 9.12 13.31 -13.53
C HIS A 17 8.62 13.57 -14.93
N ALA A 18 8.70 14.81 -15.40
CA ALA A 18 8.48 15.16 -16.80
C ALA A 18 9.81 15.04 -17.56
N LEU A 19 9.79 14.40 -18.74
CA LEU A 19 10.97 14.18 -19.58
C LEU A 19 10.81 14.85 -20.96
N PRO A 20 10.78 16.19 -21.04
CA PRO A 20 10.47 16.91 -22.28
C PRO A 20 11.49 16.64 -23.39
N ALA A 21 12.79 16.63 -23.10
CA ALA A 21 13.82 16.38 -24.11
C ALA A 21 13.70 15.00 -24.78
N LEU A 22 13.35 13.96 -24.00
CA LEU A 22 13.13 12.62 -24.54
C LEU A 22 11.78 12.52 -25.27
N ALA A 23 10.77 13.27 -24.84
CA ALA A 23 9.49 13.36 -25.56
C ALA A 23 9.68 13.97 -26.96
N ASP A 24 10.47 15.04 -27.08
CA ASP A 24 10.84 15.67 -28.34
C ASP A 24 11.60 14.70 -29.27
N GLU A 25 12.58 13.98 -28.73
CA GLU A 25 13.35 12.96 -29.47
C GLU A 25 12.46 11.84 -30.01
N LEU A 26 11.46 11.41 -29.22
CA LEU A 26 10.51 10.35 -29.60
C LEU A 26 9.37 10.85 -30.50
N GLY A 27 9.24 12.16 -30.74
CA GLY A 27 8.15 12.74 -31.52
C GLY A 27 6.77 12.61 -30.87
N ILE A 28 6.70 12.54 -29.53
CA ILE A 28 5.45 12.44 -28.76
C ILE A 28 5.17 13.72 -27.99
N ALA A 29 3.89 13.98 -27.68
CA ALA A 29 3.48 15.22 -27.02
C ALA A 29 4.04 15.39 -25.60
N ALA A 30 4.17 14.30 -24.84
CA ALA A 30 4.72 14.32 -23.49
C ALA A 30 5.14 12.93 -23.03
N LEU A 31 6.16 12.89 -22.17
CA LEU A 31 6.59 11.69 -21.46
C LEU A 31 6.71 11.99 -19.96
N TYR A 32 6.10 11.13 -19.15
CA TYR A 32 6.16 11.22 -17.70
C TYR A 32 6.56 9.87 -17.09
N VAL A 33 7.35 9.91 -16.02
CA VAL A 33 7.77 8.73 -15.25
C VAL A 33 7.31 8.89 -13.81
N LYS A 34 6.47 7.95 -13.34
CA LYS A 34 6.06 7.87 -11.95
C LYS A 34 7.11 7.09 -11.15
N ASP A 35 7.84 7.78 -10.29
CA ASP A 35 9.00 7.24 -9.57
C ASP A 35 8.59 6.54 -8.27
N GLU A 36 8.27 5.26 -8.38
CA GLU A 36 7.91 4.42 -7.24
C GLU A 36 9.13 3.90 -6.44
N GLY A 37 10.36 4.28 -6.80
CA GLY A 37 11.56 3.85 -6.08
C GLY A 37 11.59 4.34 -4.63
N GLN A 38 10.99 5.51 -4.37
CA GLN A 38 10.88 6.07 -3.02
C GLN A 38 9.65 5.59 -2.25
N ARG A 39 8.80 4.74 -2.87
CA ARG A 39 7.52 4.36 -2.26
C ARG A 39 7.75 3.66 -0.93
N LEU A 40 7.23 4.28 0.14
CA LEU A 40 7.27 3.75 1.51
C LEU A 40 8.70 3.46 2.04
N GLY A 41 9.75 3.95 1.36
CA GLY A 41 11.14 3.61 1.65
C GLY A 41 11.54 2.17 1.29
N LEU A 42 10.77 1.48 0.44
CA LEU A 42 10.92 0.05 0.15
C LEU A 42 11.51 -0.27 -1.23
N GLY A 43 11.83 0.75 -2.04
CA GLY A 43 12.42 0.53 -3.37
C GLY A 43 11.43 0.06 -4.45
N SER A 44 10.13 -0.07 -4.15
CA SER A 44 9.13 -0.57 -5.10
C SER A 44 7.69 -0.21 -4.73
N PHE A 45 6.80 -0.22 -5.72
CA PHE A 45 5.36 0.04 -5.56
C PHE A 45 4.57 -1.10 -4.91
N LYS A 46 5.08 -2.34 -4.94
CA LYS A 46 4.31 -3.56 -4.63
C LYS A 46 3.79 -3.62 -3.19
N ALA A 47 4.46 -2.92 -2.27
CA ALA A 47 4.01 -2.78 -0.90
C ALA A 47 2.65 -2.09 -0.74
N LEU A 48 2.21 -1.29 -1.73
CA LEU A 48 0.86 -0.70 -1.72
C LEU A 48 -0.22 -1.78 -1.76
N GLY A 49 -0.05 -2.78 -2.63
CA GLY A 49 -0.98 -3.90 -2.76
C GLY A 49 -0.96 -4.79 -1.54
N GLY A 50 0.24 -5.18 -1.08
CA GLY A 50 0.42 -6.01 0.11
C GLY A 50 -0.18 -5.37 1.37
N ALA A 51 0.14 -4.09 1.62
CA ALA A 51 -0.41 -3.37 2.76
C ALA A 51 -1.94 -3.26 2.68
N TYR A 52 -2.51 -2.92 1.52
CA TYR A 52 -3.96 -2.86 1.34
C TYR A 52 -4.64 -4.21 1.63
N ALA A 53 -4.08 -5.31 1.10
CA ALA A 53 -4.62 -6.64 1.30
C ALA A 53 -4.57 -7.06 2.78
N VAL A 54 -3.44 -6.88 3.44
CA VAL A 54 -3.27 -7.23 4.87
C VAL A 54 -4.23 -6.41 5.75
N ILE A 55 -4.34 -5.10 5.51
CA ILE A 55 -5.28 -4.24 6.25
C ILE A 55 -6.72 -4.76 6.10
N ARG A 56 -7.15 -5.06 4.87
CA ARG A 56 -8.49 -5.58 4.61
C ARG A 56 -8.75 -6.91 5.33
N LEU A 57 -7.80 -7.84 5.25
CA LEU A 57 -7.90 -9.14 5.90
C LEU A 57 -7.99 -9.02 7.42
N VAL A 58 -7.19 -8.13 8.03
CA VAL A 58 -7.24 -7.85 9.47
C VAL A 58 -8.60 -7.29 9.89
N LEU A 59 -9.14 -6.30 9.16
CA LEU A 59 -10.44 -5.69 9.49
C LEU A 59 -11.60 -6.69 9.32
N GLU A 60 -11.53 -7.52 8.28
CA GLU A 60 -12.52 -8.58 8.04
C GLU A 60 -12.47 -9.65 9.14
N GLU A 61 -11.28 -10.08 9.55
CA GLU A 61 -11.14 -11.04 10.64
C GLU A 61 -11.59 -10.44 11.98
N ALA A 62 -11.18 -9.20 12.27
CA ALA A 62 -11.63 -8.47 13.45
C ALA A 62 -13.16 -8.35 13.49
N GLY A 63 -13.80 -8.10 12.35
CA GLY A 63 -15.26 -8.00 12.29
C GLY A 63 -15.99 -9.31 12.60
N LYS A 64 -15.42 -10.46 12.22
CA LYS A 64 -15.96 -11.78 12.59
C LYS A 64 -15.90 -12.00 14.10
N TRP A 65 -14.74 -11.72 14.71
CA TRP A 65 -14.53 -11.91 16.15
C TRP A 65 -15.35 -10.94 17.01
N LEU A 66 -15.52 -9.70 16.55
CA LEU A 66 -16.24 -8.65 17.27
C LEU A 66 -17.75 -8.63 16.97
N GLY A 67 -18.22 -9.40 15.98
CA GLY A 67 -19.63 -9.46 15.59
C GLY A 67 -20.17 -8.16 14.98
N ARG A 68 -19.31 -7.33 14.40
CA ARG A 68 -19.67 -6.05 13.76
C ARG A 68 -18.70 -5.69 12.66
N THR A 69 -19.07 -4.74 11.79
CA THR A 69 -18.11 -4.12 10.88
C THR A 69 -17.07 -3.32 11.66
N VAL A 70 -15.79 -3.43 11.24
CA VAL A 70 -14.65 -2.69 11.80
C VAL A 70 -14.11 -1.77 10.71
N ASP A 71 -14.02 -0.49 11.02
CA ASP A 71 -13.51 0.52 10.09
C ASP A 71 -11.97 0.62 10.13
N ILE A 72 -11.36 1.16 9.08
CA ILE A 72 -9.92 1.42 9.05
C ILE A 72 -9.45 2.36 10.17
N GLY A 73 -10.29 3.27 10.65
CA GLY A 73 -9.97 4.12 11.80
C GLY A 73 -9.63 3.34 13.07
N GLU A 74 -10.08 2.08 13.16
CA GLU A 74 -9.89 1.18 14.31
C GLU A 74 -8.68 0.24 14.13
N ILE A 75 -7.91 0.36 13.04
CA ILE A 75 -6.79 -0.56 12.75
C ILE A 75 -5.72 -0.60 13.84
N ASN A 76 -5.62 0.47 14.63
CA ASN A 76 -4.67 0.59 15.74
C ASN A 76 -5.30 0.26 17.11
N ASP A 77 -6.59 -0.07 17.17
CA ASP A 77 -7.27 -0.44 18.40
C ASP A 77 -6.68 -1.71 19.01
N ALA A 78 -6.59 -1.76 20.33
CA ALA A 78 -5.94 -2.86 21.04
C ALA A 78 -6.51 -4.24 20.66
N LYS A 79 -7.85 -4.36 20.54
CA LYS A 79 -8.52 -5.61 20.14
C LYS A 79 -8.22 -6.01 18.70
N VAL A 80 -8.17 -5.04 17.78
CA VAL A 80 -7.84 -5.31 16.36
C VAL A 80 -6.40 -5.76 16.25
N ARG A 81 -5.49 -5.14 17.00
CA ARG A 81 -4.07 -5.53 17.07
C ARG A 81 -3.87 -6.93 17.66
N GLU A 82 -4.62 -7.27 18.70
CA GLU A 82 -4.60 -8.61 19.31
C GLU A 82 -5.01 -9.67 18.28
N ILE A 83 -6.11 -9.46 17.56
CA ILE A 83 -6.57 -10.37 16.50
C ILE A 83 -5.53 -10.46 15.39
N ALA A 84 -5.00 -9.32 14.90
CA ALA A 84 -3.97 -9.29 13.88
C ALA A 84 -2.71 -10.07 14.28
N SER A 85 -2.33 -10.07 15.56
CA SER A 85 -1.15 -10.79 16.06
C SER A 85 -1.27 -12.32 15.98
N SER A 86 -2.49 -12.84 15.85
CA SER A 86 -2.76 -14.27 15.64
C SER A 86 -2.74 -14.70 14.17
N MET A 87 -2.71 -13.74 13.24
CA MET A 87 -2.78 -14.02 11.80
C MET A 87 -1.39 -14.31 11.23
N ILE A 88 -1.30 -15.31 10.38
CA ILE A 88 -0.07 -15.67 9.65
C ILE A 88 -0.30 -15.42 8.17
N PHE A 89 0.56 -14.59 7.57
CA PHE A 89 0.55 -14.30 6.13
C PHE A 89 1.72 -15.04 5.47
N VAL A 90 1.44 -15.74 4.37
CA VAL A 90 2.44 -16.51 3.62
C VAL A 90 2.35 -16.08 2.16
N CYS A 91 3.51 -15.81 1.54
CA CYS A 91 3.62 -15.52 0.12
C CYS A 91 4.92 -16.11 -0.44
N ALA A 92 4.95 -16.34 -1.75
CA ALA A 92 6.16 -16.62 -2.49
C ALA A 92 6.52 -15.39 -3.32
N THR A 93 7.81 -15.04 -3.39
CA THR A 93 8.25 -13.86 -4.14
C THR A 93 9.69 -13.96 -4.61
N ASP A 94 9.98 -13.34 -5.76
CA ASP A 94 11.34 -13.05 -6.22
C ASP A 94 11.92 -11.77 -5.59
N GLY A 95 11.18 -11.08 -4.71
CA GLY A 95 11.64 -9.90 -3.98
C GLY A 95 10.51 -8.99 -3.51
N ASN A 96 10.25 -7.91 -4.24
CA ASN A 96 9.43 -6.75 -3.85
C ASN A 96 7.98 -7.01 -3.33
N HIS A 97 7.44 -8.23 -3.40
CA HIS A 97 6.06 -8.50 -2.99
C HIS A 97 5.91 -8.88 -1.52
N GLY A 98 6.88 -9.59 -0.94
CA GLY A 98 6.77 -10.13 0.42
C GLY A 98 6.75 -9.06 1.49
#